data_AF-A0A7J9WFV6-F1
#
_entry.id   AF-A0A7J9WFV6-F1
#
_cell.length_a   1.000
_cell.length_b   1.000
_cell.length_c   1.000
_cell.angle_alpha   90.00
_cell.angle_beta   90.00
_cell.angle_gamma   90.00
#
_symmetry.space_group_name_H-M   'P 1'
#
loop_
_entity.id
_entity.type
_entity.pdbx_description
1 polymer ?
#
loop_
_entity_poly.entity_id
_entity_poly.type
_entity_poly.pdbx_seq_one_letter_code
_entity_poly.pdbx_strand_id
1 'polypeptide(L)'
;MRSVAVPPDRTLSRAGPVLVIDDNPDHRRLIRLRLEKLGVQQVGEAGSGEEALQRLAGVALVLCDYQLPGMNGLETLAEIRRL
;
A
#
# COMPACT_ATOMS: atom_id res chain seq x y z
N MET A 1 16.88 -24.81 -3.81
CA MET A 1 15.73 -23.89 -3.77
C MET A 1 15.29 -23.64 -5.21
N ARG A 2 14.06 -23.98 -5.60
CA ARG A 2 13.57 -23.76 -6.97
C ARG A 2 13.25 -22.28 -7.14
N SER A 3 13.98 -21.62 -8.04
CA SER A 3 13.67 -20.27 -8.48
C SER A 3 12.33 -20.31 -9.22
N VAL A 4 11.32 -19.66 -8.65
CA VAL A 4 10.08 -19.36 -9.39
C VAL A 4 10.44 -18.19 -10.31
N ALA A 5 10.55 -18.44 -11.61
CA ALA A 5 10.74 -17.39 -12.59
C ALA A 5 9.50 -16.49 -12.57
N VAL A 6 9.65 -15.26 -12.08
CA VAL A 6 8.63 -14.22 -12.23
C VAL A 6 8.64 -13.83 -13.70
N PRO A 7 7.52 -13.98 -14.44
CA PRO A 7 7.48 -13.65 -15.86
C PRO A 7 7.90 -12.19 -16.09
N PRO A 8 8.72 -11.92 -17.13
CA PRO A 8 9.32 -10.61 -17.37
C PRO A 8 8.32 -9.51 -17.78
N ASP A 9 7.03 -9.84 -17.98
CA ASP A 9 6.01 -8.91 -18.51
C ASP A 9 5.12 -8.25 -17.44
N ARG A 10 5.23 -8.62 -16.16
CA ARG A 10 4.49 -7.99 -15.06
C ARG A 10 5.32 -6.92 -14.38
N THR A 11 5.85 -5.97 -15.15
CA THR A 11 6.29 -4.72 -14.53
C THR A 11 5.05 -4.06 -13.90
N LEU A 12 5.12 -3.80 -12.60
CA LEU A 12 4.16 -2.94 -11.90
C LEU A 12 4.16 -1.49 -12.46
N SER A 13 4.92 -1.21 -13.52
CA SER A 13 4.97 0.08 -14.21
C SER A 13 3.64 0.51 -14.83
N ARG A 14 2.68 -0.41 -15.01
CA ARG A 14 1.28 -0.10 -15.36
C ARG A 14 0.32 -0.15 -14.17
N ALA A 15 0.75 -0.66 -13.02
CA ALA A 15 -0.06 -0.59 -11.83
C ALA A 15 -0.05 0.88 -11.36
N GLY A 16 -1.24 1.44 -11.12
CA GLY A 16 -1.35 2.80 -10.59
C GLY A 16 -0.71 2.94 -9.21
N PRO A 17 -0.80 4.13 -8.60
CA PRO A 17 -0.24 4.41 -7.28
C PRO A 17 -0.59 3.34 -6.23
N VAL A 18 0.39 2.99 -5.40
CA VAL A 18 0.20 2.10 -4.24
C VAL A 18 0.16 2.93 -2.97
N LEU A 19 -0.76 2.65 -2.05
CA LEU A 19 -0.83 3.29 -0.74
C LEU A 19 -0.49 2.28 0.37
N VAL A 20 0.46 2.61 1.24
CA VAL A 20 0.82 1.83 2.42
C VAL A 20 0.25 2.51 3.66
N ILE A 21 -0.57 1.79 4.43
CA ILE A 21 -1.24 2.24 5.64
C ILE A 21 -0.72 1.39 6.81
N ASP A 22 0.05 1.98 7.70
CA ASP A 22 0.65 1.31 8.88
C ASP A 22 1.00 2.42 9.86
N ASP A 23 0.76 2.29 11.16
CA ASP A 23 1.00 3.37 12.13
C ASP A 23 2.50 3.54 12.46
N ASN A 24 3.29 2.50 12.25
CA ASN A 24 4.72 2.48 12.48
C ASN A 24 5.51 3.06 11.29
N PRO A 25 6.22 4.20 11.47
CA PRO A 25 6.96 4.84 10.38
C PRO A 25 8.10 3.99 9.81
N ASP A 26 8.72 3.13 10.61
CA ASP A 26 9.81 2.26 10.14
C ASP A 26 9.27 1.12 9.27
N HIS A 27 8.11 0.57 9.61
CA HIS A 27 7.43 -0.44 8.79
C HIS A 27 6.99 0.16 7.46
N ARG A 28 6.33 1.33 7.48
CA ARG A 28 5.95 2.05 6.25
C ARG A 28 7.14 2.28 5.34
N ARG A 29 8.23 2.82 5.90
CA ARG A 29 9.47 3.09 5.15
C ARG A 29 10.09 1.82 4.58
N LEU A 30 10.12 0.72 5.35
CA LEU A 30 10.64 -0.56 4.88
C LEU A 30 9.82 -1.08 3.69
N ILE A 31 8.49 -1.07 3.80
CA ILE A 31 7.59 -1.54 2.74
C ILE A 31 7.76 -0.69 1.48
N ARG A 32 7.77 0.65 1.62
CA ARG A 32 8.00 1.57 0.50
C ARG A 32 9.30 1.24 -0.23
N LEU A 33 10.42 1.13 0.50
CA LEU A 33 11.72 0.82 -0.10
C LEU A 33 11.72 -0.54 -0.82
N ARG A 34 10.91 -1.52 -0.38
CA ARG A 34 10.76 -2.80 -1.06
C ARG A 34 9.93 -2.68 -2.34
N LEU A 35 8.82 -1.94 -2.31
CA LEU A 35 7.98 -1.68 -3.48
C LEU A 35 8.74 -0.92 -4.57
N GLU A 36 9.50 0.11 -4.18
CA GLU A 36 10.37 0.87 -5.09
C GLU A 36 11.42 -0.05 -5.74
N LYS A 37 12.06 -0.94 -4.97
CA LYS A 37 13.00 -1.96 -5.50
C LYS A 37 12.35 -2.96 -6.46
N LEU A 38 11.04 -3.19 -6.33
CA LEU A 38 10.25 -4.03 -7.25
C LEU A 38 9.75 -3.27 -8.49
N GLY A 39 10.11 -1.99 -8.63
CA GLY A 39 9.76 -1.17 -9.79
C GLY A 39 8.42 -0.44 -9.68
N VAL A 40 7.82 -0.36 -8.47
CA VAL A 40 6.65 0.51 -8.23
C VAL A 40 7.13 1.96 -8.21
N GLN A 41 6.60 2.78 -9.11
CA GLN A 41 7.06 4.17 -9.26
C GLN A 41 6.38 5.17 -8.32
N GLN A 42 5.16 4.87 -7.88
CA GLN A 42 4.35 5.76 -7.05
C GLN A 42 3.88 5.02 -5.81
N VAL A 43 4.49 5.32 -4.67
CA VAL A 43 4.14 4.76 -3.36
C VAL A 43 3.80 5.90 -2.41
N GLY A 44 2.53 6.00 -2.02
CA GLY A 44 2.06 6.85 -0.94
C GLY A 44 2.12 6.14 0.41
N GLU A 45 2.15 6.93 1.48
CA GLU A 45 2.14 6.45 2.87
C GLU A 45 1.02 7.14 3.65
N ALA A 46 0.43 6.44 4.62
CA ALA A 46 -0.51 6.97 5.60
C ALA A 46 -0.30 6.27 6.96
N GLY A 47 -0.33 7.03 8.05
CA GLY A 47 -0.16 6.54 9.43
C GLY A 47 -1.45 6.12 10.13
N SER A 48 -2.61 6.42 9.54
CA SER A 48 -3.92 6.05 10.09
C SER A 48 -4.94 5.83 8.97
N GLY A 49 -6.09 5.26 9.31
CA GLY A 49 -7.19 5.09 8.37
C GLY A 49 -7.73 6.42 7.83
N GLU A 50 -7.83 7.45 8.67
CA GLU A 50 -8.31 8.78 8.29
C GLU A 50 -7.38 9.46 7.29
N GLU A 51 -6.05 9.37 7.51
CA GLU A 51 -5.07 9.88 6.56
C GLU A 51 -5.15 9.12 5.23
N ALA A 52 -5.41 7.80 5.28
CA ALA A 52 -5.54 6.99 4.08
C ALA A 52 -6.75 7.41 3.21
N LEU A 53 -7.90 7.70 3.83
CA LEU A 53 -9.10 8.14 3.11
C LEU A 53 -8.88 9.47 2.36
N GLN A 54 -8.03 10.36 2.88
CA GLN A 54 -7.67 11.62 2.20
C GLN A 54 -6.73 11.41 1.00
N ARG A 55 -6.06 10.26 0.91
CA ARG A 55 -5.01 9.96 -0.08
C ARG A 55 -5.41 8.87 -1.08
N LEU A 56 -6.67 8.44 -1.07
CA LEU A 56 -7.14 7.29 -1.86
C LEU A 56 -7.28 7.58 -3.36
N ALA A 57 -7.39 8.85 -3.76
CA ALA A 57 -7.70 9.23 -5.14
C ALA A 57 -6.70 8.64 -6.15
N GLY A 58 -7.19 7.81 -7.07
CA GLY A 58 -6.39 7.17 -8.12
C GLY A 58 -5.48 6.02 -7.66
N VAL A 59 -5.54 5.62 -6.39
CA VAL A 59 -4.79 4.48 -5.85
C VAL A 59 -5.28 3.18 -6.49
N ALA A 60 -4.36 2.39 -7.02
CA ALA A 60 -4.66 1.09 -7.64
C ALA A 60 -4.51 -0.10 -6.67
N LEU A 61 -3.73 0.07 -5.60
CA LEU A 61 -3.49 -0.96 -4.59
C LEU A 61 -3.30 -0.33 -3.21
N VAL A 62 -3.94 -0.93 -2.21
CA VAL A 62 -3.76 -0.57 -0.80
C VAL A 62 -3.11 -1.76 -0.06
N LEU A 63 -2.04 -1.48 0.67
CA LEU A 63 -1.48 -2.37 1.68
C LEU A 63 -1.81 -1.76 3.04
N CYS A 64 -2.59 -2.47 3.86
CA CYS A 64 -3.13 -1.92 5.10
C CYS A 64 -2.80 -2.84 6.26
N ASP A 65 -2.17 -2.28 7.29
CA ASP A 65 -2.01 -2.95 8.57
C ASP A 65 -3.37 -3.09 9.25
N TYR A 66 -3.53 -4.17 10.00
CA TYR A 66 -4.74 -4.45 10.75
C TYR A 66 -4.84 -3.55 12.00
N GLN A 67 -3.74 -3.33 12.70
CA GLN A 67 -3.72 -2.63 13.99
C GLN A 67 -3.40 -1.15 13.81
N LEU A 68 -4.42 -0.35 13.54
CA LEU A 68 -4.28 1.10 13.40
C LEU A 68 -4.93 1.84 14.58
N PRO A 69 -4.43 3.02 14.96
CA PRO A 69 -5.09 3.89 15.93
C PRO A 69 -6.38 4.48 15.33
N GLY A 70 -7.43 4.58 16.15
CA GLY A 70 -8.74 5.06 15.68
C GLY A 70 -9.49 3.94 14.96
N MET A 71 -9.58 4.04 13.63
CA MET A 71 -10.15 2.97 12.78
C MET A 71 -9.13 1.87 12.53
N ASN A 72 -9.50 0.62 12.76
CA ASN A 72 -8.65 -0.50 12.40
C ASN A 72 -8.58 -0.72 10.88
N GLY A 73 -7.71 -1.62 10.43
CA GLY A 73 -7.50 -1.87 9.00
C GLY A 73 -8.76 -2.36 8.26
N LEU A 74 -9.59 -3.19 8.90
CA LEU A 74 -10.83 -3.66 8.27
C LEU A 74 -11.88 -2.55 8.14
N GLU A 75 -12.02 -1.71 9.16
CA GLU A 75 -12.91 -0.53 9.13
C GLU A 75 -12.45 0.44 8.04
N THR A 76 -11.15 0.72 7.98
CA THR A 76 -10.54 1.56 6.94
C THR A 76 -10.83 1.01 5.54
N LEU A 77 -10.62 -0.29 5.31
CA LEU A 77 -10.91 -0.92 4.02
C LEU A 77 -12.40 -0.95 3.69
N ALA A 78 -13.27 -1.03 4.69
CA ALA A 78 -14.72 -0.94 4.51
C ALA A 78 -15.13 0.46 4.05
N GLU A 79 -14.59 1.53 4.65
CA GLU A 79 -14.83 2.91 4.23
C GLU A 79 -14.27 3.21 2.83
N ILE A 80 -13.07 2.70 2.52
CA ILE A 80 -12.48 2.79 1.18
C ILE A 80 -13.42 2.21 0.10
N ARG A 81 -14.14 1.13 0.40
CA ARG A 81 -15.08 0.50 -0.55
C ARG A 81 -16.39 1.28 -0.74
N ARG A 82 -16.70 2.24 0.14
CA ARG A 82 -17.91 3.07 0.06
C ARG A 82 -17.71 4.31 -0.81
N LEU A 83 -16.46 4.67 -1.11
CA LEU A 83 -16.05 5.80 -1.95
C LEU A 83 -16.03 5.42 -3.43
#